data_AF-A0A844G219-F1
#
_entry.id   AF-A0A844G219-F1
#
_cell.length_a   1.000
_cell.length_b   1.000
_cell.length_c   1.000
_cell.angle_alpha   90.00
_cell.angle_beta   90.00
_cell.angle_gamma   90.00
#
_symmetry.space_group_name_H-M   'P 1'
#
loop_
_entity.id
_entity.type
_entity.pdbx_description
1 polymer ?
#
loop_
_entity_poly.entity_id
_entity_poly.type
_entity_poly.pdbx_seq_one_letter_code
_entity_poly.pdbx_strand_id
1 'polypeptide(L)'
;MDQNPIRYQTVRLIGKLLHPLTESNLITIPEYREIIAQLKHLADKGTPLPTVIPKLVDQTEAATMLGISLANFKRLEREGYFPFKRKMVGTSVRYRNSDIIRFILTSEEVE
;
A
#
# COMPACT_ATOMS: atom_id res chain seq x y z
N MET A 1 18.14 -24.18 -2.95
CA MET A 1 18.39 -23.06 -3.87
C MET A 1 18.88 -21.92 -3.02
N ASP A 2 20.13 -21.49 -3.21
CA ASP A 2 20.68 -20.34 -2.49
C ASP A 2 19.85 -19.11 -2.85
N GLN A 3 19.06 -18.62 -1.88
CA GLN A 3 18.38 -17.35 -2.04
C GLN A 3 19.43 -16.27 -1.87
N ASN A 4 19.64 -15.46 -2.90
CA ASN A 4 20.44 -14.24 -2.85
C ASN A 4 19.49 -13.05 -2.59
N PRO A 5 19.09 -12.79 -1.34
CA PRO A 5 18.12 -11.74 -1.04
C PRO A 5 18.64 -10.37 -1.44
N ILE A 6 17.74 -9.52 -1.94
CA ILE A 6 18.07 -8.12 -2.21
C ILE A 6 18.34 -7.45 -0.87
N ARG A 7 19.52 -6.84 -0.72
CA ARG A 7 19.87 -6.11 0.51
C ARG A 7 19.34 -4.68 0.43
N TYR A 8 19.04 -4.10 1.59
CA TYR A 8 18.63 -2.70 1.70
C TYR A 8 19.63 -1.72 1.05
N GLN A 9 20.93 -2.03 1.11
CA GLN A 9 22.00 -1.26 0.45
C GLN A 9 21.81 -1.20 -1.07
N THR A 10 21.39 -2.31 -1.69
CA THR A 10 21.08 -2.39 -3.12
C THR A 10 19.87 -1.51 -3.46
N VAL A 11 18.81 -1.57 -2.64
CA VAL A 11 17.62 -0.73 -2.83
C VAL A 11 17.97 0.76 -2.75
N ARG A 12 18.81 1.15 -1.79
CA ARG A 12 19.28 2.54 -1.63
C ARG A 12 20.10 3.01 -2.84
N LEU A 13 20.94 2.14 -3.41
CA LEU A 13 21.68 2.46 -4.62
C LEU A 13 20.74 2.66 -5.81
N ILE A 14 19.79 1.74 -6.02
CA ILE A 14 18.79 1.85 -7.10
C ILE A 14 17.99 3.14 -6.95
N GLY A 15 17.56 3.51 -5.75
CA GLY A 15 16.85 4.76 -5.50
C GLY A 15 17.63 6.00 -5.91
N LYS A 16 18.96 6.01 -5.74
CA LYS A 16 19.81 7.11 -6.21
C LYS A 16 19.99 7.13 -7.73
N LEU A 17 20.04 5.96 -8.37
CA LEU A 17 20.17 5.85 -9.83
C LEU A 17 18.87 6.26 -10.55
N LEU A 18 17.72 5.93 -9.98
CA LEU A 18 16.42 6.25 -10.57
C LEU A 18 16.00 7.70 -10.35
N HIS A 19 16.49 8.36 -9.29
CA HIS A 19 16.06 9.72 -8.95
C HIS A 19 16.28 10.75 -10.09
N PRO A 20 17.47 10.84 -10.74
CA PRO A 20 17.68 11.75 -11.87
C PRO A 20 16.75 11.47 -13.07
N LEU A 21 16.30 10.21 -13.23
CA LEU A 21 15.38 9.82 -14.30
C LEU A 21 13.96 10.35 -14.06
N THR A 22 13.62 10.69 -12.81
CA THR A 22 12.38 11.39 -12.49
C THR A 22 12.46 12.88 -12.84
N GLU A 23 13.64 13.49 -12.74
CA GLU A 23 13.87 14.89 -13.09
C GLU A 23 13.81 15.11 -14.61
N SER A 24 14.31 14.15 -15.39
CA SER A 24 14.20 14.14 -16.85
C SER A 24 12.81 13.72 -17.36
N ASN A 25 11.88 13.42 -16.45
CA ASN A 25 10.53 12.94 -16.73
C ASN A 25 10.50 11.65 -17.58
N LEU A 26 11.60 10.89 -17.58
CA LEU A 26 11.71 9.58 -18.23
C LEU A 26 10.95 8.51 -17.45
N ILE A 27 10.88 8.67 -16.13
CA ILE A 27 10.09 7.85 -15.21
C ILE A 27 9.21 8.80 -14.41
N THR A 28 7.93 8.47 -14.22
CA THR A 28 7.05 9.33 -13.43
C THR A 28 7.35 9.20 -11.93
N ILE A 29 7.10 10.25 -11.13
CA ILE A 29 7.27 10.19 -9.67
C ILE A 29 6.45 9.04 -9.03
N PRO A 30 5.18 8.78 -9.44
CA PRO A 30 4.43 7.63 -8.93
C PRO A 30 5.10 6.28 -9.23
N GLU A 31 5.63 6.12 -10.44
CA GLU A 31 6.32 4.91 -10.87
C GLU A 31 7.63 4.69 -10.08
N TYR A 32 8.43 5.74 -9.90
CA TYR A 32 9.60 5.71 -9.02
C TYR A 32 9.24 5.23 -7.60
N ARG A 33 8.19 5.80 -7.00
CA ARG A 33 7.75 5.43 -5.64
C ARG A 33 7.34 3.97 -5.55
N GLU A 34 6.61 3.46 -6.56
CA GLU A 34 6.19 2.06 -6.62
C GLU A 34 7.39 1.12 -6.72
N ILE A 35 8.37 1.41 -7.59
CA ILE A 35 9.59 0.61 -7.73
C ILE A 35 10.34 0.53 -6.39
N ILE A 36 10.51 1.67 -5.70
CA ILE A 36 11.22 1.71 -4.42
C ILE A 36 10.44 0.96 -3.33
N ALA A 37 9.12 1.06 -3.28
CA ALA A 37 8.30 0.33 -2.33
C ALA A 37 8.41 -1.19 -2.51
N GLN A 38 8.31 -1.67 -3.76
CA GLN A 38 8.49 -3.08 -4.12
C GLN A 38 9.86 -3.61 -3.67
N LEU A 39 10.93 -2.88 -4.00
CA LEU A 39 12.29 -3.28 -3.66
C LEU A 39 12.57 -3.24 -2.16
N LYS A 40 12.03 -2.26 -1.43
CA LYS A 40 12.11 -2.22 0.04
C LYS A 40 11.43 -3.44 0.67
N HIS A 41 10.20 -3.75 0.25
CA HIS A 41 9.47 -4.91 0.78
C HIS A 41 10.17 -6.23 0.46
N LEU A 42 10.70 -6.35 -0.77
CA LEU A 42 11.48 -7.51 -1.19
C LEU A 42 12.77 -7.66 -0.38
N ALA A 43 13.40 -6.56 0.01
CA ALA A 43 14.60 -6.59 0.84
C ALA A 43 14.32 -6.92 2.31
N ASP A 44 13.14 -6.54 2.83
CA ASP A 44 12.74 -6.78 4.22
C ASP A 44 12.12 -8.16 4.44
N LYS A 45 11.15 -8.54 3.60
CA LYS A 45 10.35 -9.77 3.76
C LYS A 45 10.79 -10.92 2.86
N GLY A 46 11.69 -10.67 1.91
CA GLY A 46 12.11 -11.67 0.93
C GLY A 46 11.05 -12.00 -0.13
N THR A 47 9.93 -11.28 -0.13
CA THR A 47 8.81 -11.44 -1.08
C THR A 47 8.49 -10.10 -1.74
N PRO A 48 8.06 -10.07 -3.02
CA PRO A 48 7.57 -8.84 -3.64
C PRO A 48 6.32 -8.35 -2.89
N LEU A 49 5.98 -7.06 -3.02
CA LEU A 49 4.70 -6.59 -2.48
C LEU A 49 3.60 -7.45 -3.10
N PRO A 50 2.66 -7.96 -2.29
CA PRO A 50 1.61 -8.82 -2.81
C PRO A 50 0.88 -8.11 -3.94
N THR A 51 0.74 -8.78 -5.09
CA THR A 51 -0.10 -8.31 -6.18
C THR A 51 -1.54 -8.34 -5.70
N VAL A 52 -2.02 -7.22 -5.16
CA VAL A 52 -3.39 -7.10 -4.69
C VAL A 52 -4.30 -7.02 -5.92
N ILE A 53 -5.06 -8.08 -6.18
CA ILE A 53 -6.15 -8.02 -7.15
C ILE A 53 -7.16 -6.99 -6.62
N PRO A 54 -7.40 -5.87 -7.34
CA PRO A 54 -8.33 -4.87 -6.89
C PRO A 54 -9.73 -5.47 -6.77
N LYS A 55 -10.31 -5.41 -5.57
CA LYS A 55 -11.70 -5.78 -5.32
C LYS A 55 -12.40 -4.74 -4.46
N LEU A 56 -13.71 -4.72 -4.59
CA LEU A 56 -14.59 -3.94 -3.74
C LEU A 56 -14.99 -4.76 -2.53
N VAL A 57 -14.63 -4.28 -1.35
CA VAL A 57 -14.95 -4.90 -0.07
C VAL A 57 -16.06 -4.13 0.63
N ASP A 58 -16.89 -4.83 1.41
CA ASP A 58 -17.88 -4.17 2.26
C ASP A 58 -17.25 -3.63 3.57
N GLN A 59 -18.08 -3.03 4.43
CA GLN A 59 -17.64 -2.46 5.71
C GLN A 59 -17.11 -3.52 6.69
N THR A 60 -17.67 -4.73 6.65
CA THR A 60 -17.28 -5.83 7.56
C THR A 60 -15.94 -6.40 7.14
N GLU A 61 -15.75 -6.62 5.84
CA GLU A 61 -14.47 -7.02 5.26
C GLU A 61 -13.41 -5.93 5.50
N ALA A 62 -13.73 -4.65 5.31
CA ALA A 62 -12.80 -3.55 5.56
C ALA A 62 -12.37 -3.48 7.03
N ALA A 63 -13.30 -3.65 7.97
CA ALA A 63 -13.00 -3.71 9.40
C ALA A 63 -12.09 -4.91 9.74
N THR A 64 -12.39 -6.08 9.16
CA THR A 64 -11.57 -7.29 9.32
C THR A 64 -10.15 -7.08 8.80
N MET A 65 -9.98 -6.46 7.64
CA MET A 65 -8.66 -6.15 7.07
C MET A 65 -7.83 -5.21 7.95
N LEU A 66 -8.48 -4.34 8.71
CA LEU A 66 -7.84 -3.40 9.64
C LEU A 66 -7.67 -3.99 11.05
N GLY A 67 -8.14 -5.22 11.30
CA GLY A 67 -8.08 -5.85 12.62
C GLY A 67 -8.94 -5.17 13.69
N ILE A 68 -10.01 -4.47 13.31
CA ILE A 68 -10.90 -3.76 14.25
C ILE A 68 -12.35 -4.25 14.15
N SER A 69 -13.14 -3.98 15.19
CA SER A 69 -14.57 -4.29 15.16
C SER A 69 -15.32 -3.39 14.15
N LEU A 70 -16.42 -3.91 13.59
CA LEU A 70 -17.27 -3.16 12.67
C LEU A 70 -17.81 -1.85 13.30
N ALA A 71 -18.11 -1.87 14.59
CA ALA A 71 -18.56 -0.68 15.32
C ALA A 71 -17.47 0.39 15.36
N ASN A 72 -16.22 -0.01 15.65
CA ASN A 72 -15.09 0.92 15.67
C ASN A 72 -14.78 1.47 14.27
N PHE A 73 -14.84 0.60 13.25
CA PHE A 73 -14.69 1.02 11.85
C PHE A 73 -15.70 2.10 11.47
N LYS A 74 -17.00 1.87 11.71
CA LYS A 74 -18.06 2.84 11.40
C LYS A 74 -17.88 4.17 12.14
N ARG A 75 -17.38 4.12 13.38
CA ARG A 75 -17.08 5.33 14.17
C ARG A 75 -15.94 6.13 13.54
N LEU A 76 -14.77 5.50 13.34
CA LEU A 76 -13.59 6.12 12.75
C LEU A 76 -13.85 6.63 11.32
N GLU A 77 -14.62 5.89 10.53
CA GLU A 77 -14.99 6.31 9.18
C GLU A 77 -15.90 7.55 9.19
N ARG A 78 -16.86 7.64 10.14
CA ARG A 78 -17.70 8.84 10.31
C ARG A 78 -16.88 10.05 10.77
N GLU A 79 -15.85 9.81 11.58
CA GLU A 79 -14.89 10.82 12.04
C GLU A 79 -13.89 11.23 10.94
N GLY A 80 -13.92 10.58 9.76
CA GLY A 80 -13.03 10.90 8.65
C GLY A 80 -11.58 10.44 8.86
N TYR A 81 -11.34 9.53 9.81
CA TYR A 81 -10.00 9.03 10.14
C TYR A 81 -9.34 8.31 8.96
N PHE A 82 -10.13 7.57 8.17
CA PHE A 82 -9.62 6.81 7.05
C PHE A 82 -9.67 7.61 5.74
N PRO A 83 -8.60 7.57 4.91
CA PRO A 83 -8.60 8.19 3.59
C PRO A 83 -9.35 7.37 2.52
N PHE A 84 -10.14 6.36 2.91
CA PHE A 84 -10.81 5.46 1.96
C PHE A 84 -11.96 6.16 1.24
N LYS A 85 -12.02 6.03 -0.09
CA LYS A 85 -13.14 6.54 -0.86
C LYS A 85 -14.32 5.56 -0.81
N ARG A 86 -15.47 6.03 -0.32
CA ARG A 86 -16.75 5.31 -0.42
C ARG A 86 -17.16 5.17 -1.88
N LYS A 87 -17.52 3.96 -2.31
CA LYS A 87 -18.12 3.69 -3.61
C LYS A 87 -19.48 3.05 -3.43
N MET A 88 -20.53 3.72 -3.89
CA MET A 88 -21.87 3.14 -3.93
C MET A 88 -21.93 2.08 -5.04
N VAL A 89 -22.37 0.87 -4.68
CA VAL A 89 -22.67 -0.22 -5.62
C VAL A 89 -24.08 -0.71 -5.30
N GLY A 90 -25.05 -0.31 -6.13
CA GLY A 90 -26.47 -0.43 -5.79
C GLY A 90 -26.79 0.38 -4.53
N THR A 91 -27.36 -0.27 -3.52
CA THR A 91 -27.71 0.34 -2.22
C THR A 91 -26.61 0.24 -1.17
N SER A 92 -25.50 -0.45 -1.48
CA SER A 92 -24.44 -0.76 -0.51
C SER A 92 -23.17 0.05 -0.74
N VAL A 93 -22.54 0.49 0.35
CA VAL A 93 -21.22 1.14 0.33
C VAL A 93 -20.13 0.08 0.22
N ARG A 94 -19.16 0.33 -0.66
CA ARG A 94 -17.96 -0.48 -0.85
C ARG A 94 -16.69 0.37 -0.78
N TYR A 95 -15.57 -0.29 -0.50
CA TYR A 95 -14.22 0.29 -0.45
C TYR A 95 -13.29 -0.48 -1.36
N ARG A 96 -12.27 0.17 -1.90
CA ARG A 96 -11.20 -0.56 -2.60
C ARG A 96 -10.28 -1.19 -1.57
N ASN A 97 -10.09 -2.51 -1.65
CA ASN A 97 -9.13 -3.22 -0.79
C ASN A 97 -7.71 -2.67 -0.94
N SER A 98 -7.34 -2.18 -2.13
CA SER A 98 -6.04 -1.56 -2.40
C SER A 98 -5.79 -0.31 -1.53
N ASP A 99 -6.82 0.49 -1.26
CA ASP A 99 -6.69 1.72 -0.48
C ASP A 99 -6.48 1.38 1.01
N ILE A 100 -7.16 0.34 1.48
CA ILE A 100 -7.01 -0.20 2.84
C ILE A 100 -5.61 -0.77 3.03
N ILE A 101 -5.13 -1.58 2.07
CA ILE A 101 -3.79 -2.17 2.13
C ILE A 101 -2.72 -1.08 2.08
N ARG A 102 -2.88 -0.08 1.21
CA ARG A 102 -1.96 1.07 1.14
C ARG A 102 -1.91 1.82 2.47
N PHE A 103 -3.06 2.02 3.12
CA PHE A 103 -3.12 2.65 4.43
C PHE A 103 -2.36 1.85 5.50
N ILE A 104 -2.53 0.52 5.54
CA ILE A 104 -1.79 -0.35 6.45
C ILE A 104 -0.28 -0.21 6.23
N LEU A 105 0.17 -0.31 4.97
CA LEU A 105 1.60 -0.24 4.62
C LEU A 105 2.24 1.14 4.85
N THR A 106 1.45 2.21 4.80
CA THR A 106 1.96 3.59 5.02
C THR A 106 1.96 3.96 6.51
N SER A 107 1.18 3.27 7.34
CA SER A 107 1.07 3.56 8.78
C SER A 107 2.25 3.03 9.61
N GLU A 108 3.14 2.23 9.01
CA GLU A 108 4.34 1.68 9.68
C GLU A 108 5.55 2.65 9.67
N GLU A 109 5.46 3.86 9.07
CA GLU A 109 6.56 4.84 9.05
C GLU A 109 6.60 5.79 10.28
N VAL A 110 6.15 5.35 11.45
CA VAL A 110 6.28 6.12 12.70
C VAL A 110 6.94 5.27 13.79
N GLU A 111 8.26 5.14 13.72
CA GLU A 111 9.16 4.86 14.85
C GLU A 111 10.48 5.61 14.66
#